data_AF-A0A1S9ZN02-F1
#
_entry.id   AF-A0A1S9ZN02-F1
#
_cell.length_a   1.000
_cell.length_b   1.000
_cell.length_c   1.000
_cell.angle_alpha   90.00
_cell.angle_beta   90.00
_cell.angle_gamma   90.00
#
_symmetry.space_group_name_H-M   'P 1'
#
loop_
_entity.id
_entity.type
_entity.pdbx_description
1 polymer ?
#
loop_
_entity_poly.entity_id
_entity_poly.type
_entity_poly.pdbx_seq_one_letter_code
_entity_poly.pdbx_strand_id
1 'polypeptide(L)'
;MASDQPKKTPSASPKKIRKTWLIWAVLLAVLAVLFLTFRPVADEELVEDDGEVKVYEPVVYDTAAWQKAADTSSDIEELKAQLGSTATTEEALDFHGKRATRYRFSAPHEPPFYVIESQEFLEVVWYYAAPTDDEATKAQSIDFAKRGYRMMSMLDPNTGAHVVHQILQGVAMGSQRIGALGLEQADCQDYRCQIILHK
;
A
#
# COMPACT_ATOMS: atom_id res chain seq x y z
N MET A 1 -15.39 -42.93 -91.87
CA MET A 1 -14.18 -42.12 -92.09
C MET A 1 -14.44 -40.79 -91.38
N ALA A 2 -13.83 -40.56 -90.21
CA ALA A 2 -12.66 -39.68 -90.05
C ALA A 2 -12.91 -38.28 -90.66
N SER A 3 -12.76 -37.14 -90.00
CA SER A 3 -11.76 -36.74 -89.01
C SER A 3 -12.11 -35.32 -88.48
N ASP A 4 -11.77 -35.12 -87.22
CA ASP A 4 -11.28 -33.90 -86.53
C ASP A 4 -11.99 -32.53 -86.46
N GLN A 5 -11.85 -32.00 -85.24
CA GLN A 5 -12.28 -30.77 -84.59
C GLN A 5 -11.83 -29.45 -85.25
N PRO A 6 -12.47 -28.32 -84.84
CA PRO A 6 -11.69 -27.13 -84.50
C PRO A 6 -12.05 -26.53 -83.11
N LYS A 7 -11.04 -26.60 -82.24
CA LYS A 7 -10.52 -25.58 -81.29
C LYS A 7 -11.43 -24.39 -80.87
N LYS A 8 -11.69 -24.31 -79.55
CA LYS A 8 -11.79 -23.03 -78.81
C LYS A 8 -10.99 -23.13 -77.50
N THR A 9 -10.12 -22.15 -77.27
CA THR A 9 -9.41 -21.82 -76.02
C THR A 9 -9.87 -20.41 -75.61
N PRO A 10 -9.47 -19.82 -74.46
CA PRO A 10 -9.37 -20.26 -73.07
C PRO A 10 -10.42 -19.50 -72.20
N SER A 11 -10.66 -19.93 -70.95
CA SER A 11 -11.20 -19.01 -69.93
C SER A 11 -10.48 -19.22 -68.61
N ALA A 12 -9.49 -18.38 -68.37
CA ALA A 12 -8.88 -18.23 -67.06
C ALA A 12 -9.78 -17.37 -66.17
N SER A 13 -10.01 -17.83 -64.93
CA SER A 13 -9.96 -17.07 -63.66
C SER A 13 -11.09 -17.47 -62.68
N PRO A 14 -10.97 -17.20 -61.37
CA PRO A 14 -9.75 -17.03 -60.57
C PRO A 14 -9.74 -17.95 -59.32
N LYS A 15 -8.53 -18.24 -58.84
CA LYS A 15 -8.26 -18.75 -57.48
C LYS A 15 -8.76 -17.73 -56.43
N LYS A 16 -10.05 -17.72 -56.08
CA LYS A 16 -10.62 -16.85 -55.03
C LYS A 16 -10.68 -17.50 -53.63
N ILE A 17 -10.28 -18.76 -53.49
CA ILE A 17 -10.48 -19.54 -52.25
C ILE A 17 -9.38 -19.25 -51.20
N ARG A 18 -8.21 -18.75 -51.60
CA ARG A 18 -7.07 -18.58 -50.67
C ARG A 18 -7.09 -17.25 -49.89
N LYS A 19 -7.73 -16.21 -50.43
CA LYS A 19 -7.79 -14.88 -49.78
C LYS A 19 -8.83 -14.82 -48.66
N THR A 20 -9.95 -15.53 -48.79
CA THR A 20 -11.01 -15.56 -47.77
C THR A 20 -10.55 -16.21 -46.47
N TRP A 21 -9.78 -17.30 -46.55
CA TRP A 21 -9.24 -17.97 -45.35
C TRP A 21 -8.22 -17.09 -44.60
N LEU A 22 -7.36 -16.37 -45.34
CA LEU A 22 -6.42 -15.42 -44.73
C LEU A 22 -7.14 -14.25 -44.03
N ILE A 23 -8.23 -13.74 -44.62
CA ILE A 23 -9.03 -12.68 -43.99
C ILE A 23 -9.68 -13.17 -42.69
N TRP A 24 -10.21 -14.40 -42.68
CA TRP A 24 -10.75 -15.00 -41.46
C TRP A 24 -9.70 -15.26 -40.39
N ALA A 25 -8.51 -15.72 -40.78
CA ALA A 25 -7.40 -15.91 -39.84
C ALA A 25 -6.94 -14.58 -39.21
N VAL A 26 -6.88 -13.51 -40.00
CA VAL A 26 -6.54 -12.16 -39.51
C VAL A 26 -7.64 -11.63 -38.58
N LEU A 27 -8.92 -11.80 -38.92
CA LEU A 27 -10.03 -11.38 -38.06
C LEU A 27 -10.02 -12.10 -36.72
N LEU A 28 -9.78 -13.41 -36.70
CA LEU A 28 -9.66 -14.19 -35.46
C LEU A 28 -8.47 -13.75 -34.61
N ALA A 29 -7.33 -13.47 -35.24
CA ALA A 29 -6.15 -12.97 -34.54
C ALA A 29 -6.41 -11.59 -33.90
N VAL A 30 -7.08 -10.69 -34.62
CA VAL A 30 -7.46 -9.37 -34.10
C VAL A 30 -8.47 -9.50 -32.96
N LEU A 31 -9.45 -10.40 -33.07
CA LEU A 31 -10.40 -10.68 -32.00
C LEU A 31 -9.73 -11.24 -30.75
N ALA A 32 -8.77 -12.16 -30.92
CA ALA A 32 -8.01 -12.72 -29.81
C ALA A 32 -7.14 -11.65 -29.13
N VAL A 33 -6.48 -10.78 -29.90
CA VAL A 33 -5.71 -9.65 -29.35
C VAL A 33 -6.64 -8.70 -28.59
N LEU A 34 -7.79 -8.33 -29.18
CA LEU A 34 -8.78 -7.50 -28.51
C LEU A 34 -9.28 -8.13 -27.21
N PHE A 35 -9.53 -9.43 -27.16
CA PHE A 35 -9.98 -10.12 -25.95
C PHE A 35 -8.88 -10.21 -24.87
N LEU A 36 -7.61 -10.25 -25.28
CA LEU A 36 -6.46 -10.26 -24.36
C LEU A 36 -6.13 -8.86 -23.83
N THR A 37 -6.30 -7.81 -24.64
CA THR A 37 -6.04 -6.42 -24.24
C THR A 37 -7.25 -5.77 -23.56
N PHE A 38 -8.45 -6.06 -24.04
CA PHE A 38 -9.73 -5.71 -23.44
C PHE A 38 -10.32 -7.01 -22.88
N ARG A 39 -9.74 -7.50 -21.78
CA ARG A 39 -10.42 -8.52 -20.98
C ARG A 39 -11.82 -7.96 -20.68
N PRO A 40 -12.91 -8.65 -21.04
CA PRO A 40 -14.21 -8.25 -20.55
C PRO A 40 -14.08 -8.18 -19.03
N VAL A 41 -14.44 -7.03 -18.46
CA VAL A 41 -14.54 -6.86 -17.02
C VAL A 41 -15.41 -8.02 -16.57
N ALA A 42 -14.81 -9.02 -15.90
CA ALA A 42 -15.60 -10.00 -15.17
C ALA A 42 -16.39 -9.14 -14.20
N ASP A 43 -17.73 -9.20 -14.30
CA ASP A 43 -18.63 -8.37 -13.52
C ASP A 43 -18.06 -8.25 -12.11
N GLU A 44 -17.57 -7.06 -11.75
CA GLU A 44 -17.35 -6.75 -10.35
C GLU A 44 -18.69 -7.05 -9.72
N GLU A 45 -18.70 -7.94 -8.71
CA GLU A 45 -19.89 -8.26 -7.95
C GLU A 45 -20.40 -6.93 -7.39
N LEU A 46 -21.33 -6.32 -8.13
CA LEU A 46 -22.01 -5.10 -7.73
C LEU A 46 -22.81 -5.54 -6.53
N VAL A 47 -22.26 -5.28 -5.35
CA VAL A 47 -22.91 -5.54 -4.07
C VAL A 47 -24.29 -4.89 -4.17
N GLU A 48 -25.32 -5.72 -4.20
CA GLU A 48 -26.70 -5.29 -4.24
C GLU A 48 -26.90 -4.41 -3.00
N ASP A 49 -27.25 -3.14 -3.21
CA ASP A 49 -27.56 -2.21 -2.13
C ASP A 49 -28.86 -2.71 -1.49
N ASP A 50 -28.72 -3.54 -0.46
CA ASP A 50 -29.79 -4.18 0.29
C ASP A 50 -30.64 -3.17 1.09
N GLY A 51 -30.27 -1.89 1.04
CA GLY A 51 -30.94 -0.81 1.76
C GLY A 51 -30.68 -0.86 3.26
N GLU A 52 -29.83 -1.77 3.74
CA GLU A 52 -29.40 -1.82 5.14
C GLU A 52 -28.15 -0.94 5.32
N VAL A 53 -28.19 -0.04 6.29
CA VAL A 53 -27.02 0.78 6.62
C VAL A 53 -25.93 -0.15 7.14
N LYS A 54 -24.90 -0.38 6.34
CA LYS A 54 -23.74 -1.19 6.73
C LYS A 54 -23.10 -0.55 7.97
N VAL A 55 -23.23 -1.22 9.11
CA VAL A 55 -22.62 -0.81 10.37
C VAL A 55 -21.16 -1.25 10.33
N TYR A 56 -20.25 -0.28 10.34
CA TYR A 56 -18.83 -0.54 10.38
C TYR A 56 -18.33 -0.44 11.82
N GLU A 57 -17.73 -1.53 12.31
CA GLU A 57 -17.11 -1.54 13.63
C GLU A 57 -15.77 -0.79 13.61
N PRO A 58 -15.49 0.05 14.63
CA PRO A 58 -14.18 0.68 14.76
C PRO A 58 -13.05 -0.33 14.86
N VAL A 59 -11.90 0.01 14.29
CA VAL A 59 -10.70 -0.82 14.38
C VAL A 59 -10.20 -0.81 15.82
N VAL A 60 -10.08 -2.00 16.42
CA VAL A 60 -9.62 -2.17 17.80
C VAL A 60 -8.12 -2.41 17.84
N TYR A 61 -7.39 -1.50 18.47
CA TYR A 61 -5.95 -1.63 18.72
C TYR A 61 -5.70 -2.11 20.16
N ASP A 62 -5.81 -3.42 20.39
CA ASP A 62 -5.58 -4.01 21.71
C ASP A 62 -4.09 -4.09 22.05
N THR A 63 -3.56 -3.03 22.64
CA THR A 63 -2.14 -2.94 23.01
C THR A 63 -1.78 -3.79 24.24
N ALA A 64 -2.75 -4.36 24.98
CA ALA A 64 -2.47 -5.12 26.19
C ALA A 64 -1.70 -6.42 25.88
N ALA A 65 -1.93 -6.99 24.70
CA ALA A 65 -1.27 -8.20 24.21
C ALA A 65 0.01 -7.93 23.39
N TRP A 66 0.41 -6.67 23.20
CA TRP A 66 1.53 -6.34 22.33
C TRP A 66 2.88 -6.50 23.03
N GLN A 67 3.85 -7.01 22.27
CA GLN A 67 5.18 -7.26 22.78
C GLN A 67 6.01 -5.97 22.76
N LYS A 68 6.59 -5.62 23.91
CA LYS A 68 7.59 -4.57 24.04
C LYS A 68 8.96 -5.04 23.51
N ALA A 69 9.84 -4.10 23.17
CA ALA A 69 11.23 -4.40 22.88
C ALA A 69 11.91 -5.10 24.08
N ALA A 70 12.85 -5.99 23.78
CA ALA A 70 13.58 -6.75 24.81
C ALA A 70 14.62 -5.88 25.52
N ASP A 71 15.26 -5.00 24.76
CA ASP A 71 16.33 -4.12 25.21
C ASP A 71 15.91 -2.66 25.06
N THR A 72 16.54 -1.77 25.83
CA THR A 72 16.36 -0.33 25.69
C THR A 72 17.50 0.28 24.88
N SER A 73 17.18 1.25 24.02
CA SER A 73 18.15 1.97 23.23
C SER A 73 17.59 3.28 22.70
N SER A 74 18.49 4.23 22.45
CA SER A 74 18.20 5.51 21.81
C SER A 74 18.96 5.69 20.50
N ASP A 75 19.65 4.65 20.04
CA ASP A 75 20.30 4.66 18.75
C ASP A 75 19.26 4.69 17.63
N ILE A 76 19.38 5.69 16.74
CA ILE A 76 18.37 5.95 15.71
C ILE A 76 18.28 4.81 14.69
N GLU A 77 19.40 4.14 14.39
CA GLU A 77 19.39 3.00 13.47
C GLU A 77 18.71 1.78 14.10
N GLU A 78 18.97 1.51 15.38
CA GLU A 78 18.28 0.43 16.11
C GLU A 78 16.78 0.69 16.23
N LEU A 79 16.37 1.95 16.41
CA LEU A 79 14.96 2.35 16.46
C LEU A 79 14.28 2.12 15.11
N LYS A 80 14.89 2.60 14.02
CA LYS A 80 14.39 2.36 12.66
C LYS A 80 14.31 0.87 12.33
N ALA A 81 15.25 0.06 12.82
CA ALA A 81 15.24 -1.39 12.61
C ALA A 81 14.00 -2.08 13.23
N GLN A 82 13.36 -1.49 14.25
CA GLN A 82 12.08 -2.00 14.77
C GLN A 82 10.91 -1.80 13.80
N LEU A 83 11.02 -0.85 12.88
CA LEU A 83 9.98 -0.50 11.92
C LEU A 83 10.10 -1.33 10.64
N GLY A 84 11.32 -1.64 10.21
CA GLY A 84 11.56 -2.55 9.11
C GLY A 84 13.03 -2.69 8.76
N SER A 85 13.38 -3.79 8.10
CA SER A 85 14.75 -4.09 7.69
C SER A 85 15.17 -3.36 6.41
N THR A 86 14.21 -2.90 5.61
CA THR A 86 14.46 -2.24 4.33
C THR A 86 13.50 -1.06 4.16
N ALA A 87 14.05 0.07 3.70
CA ALA A 87 13.28 1.26 3.41
C ALA A 87 13.71 1.85 2.07
N THR A 88 12.75 2.40 1.34
CA THR A 88 13.04 3.29 0.20
C THR A 88 13.29 4.69 0.75
N THR A 89 14.33 5.36 0.25
CA THR A 89 14.70 6.71 0.70
C THR A 89 14.24 7.78 -0.28
N GLU A 90 13.70 8.88 0.24
CA GLU A 90 13.30 10.05 -0.54
C GLU A 90 13.57 11.35 0.24
N GLU A 91 13.79 12.46 -0.46
CA GLU A 91 13.90 13.77 0.19
C GLU A 91 12.55 14.19 0.79
N ALA A 92 12.59 14.78 1.98
CA ALA A 92 11.41 15.28 2.67
C ALA A 92 11.74 16.55 3.46
N LEU A 93 10.70 17.12 4.08
CA LEU A 93 10.83 18.16 5.09
C LEU A 93 10.43 17.57 6.42
N ASP A 94 11.15 17.96 7.48
CA ASP A 94 10.79 17.62 8.85
C ASP A 94 9.64 18.49 9.37
N PHE A 95 9.27 18.25 10.63
CA PHE A 95 8.24 18.97 11.37
C PHE A 95 8.41 20.50 11.38
N HIS A 96 9.64 21.00 11.24
CA HIS A 96 9.96 22.43 11.17
C HIS A 96 10.23 22.92 9.74
N GLY A 97 9.97 22.10 8.72
CA GLY A 97 10.17 22.46 7.33
C GLY A 97 11.64 22.46 6.90
N LYS A 98 12.54 21.86 7.67
CA LYS A 98 13.97 21.72 7.31
C LYS A 98 14.17 20.45 6.49
N ARG A 99 15.24 20.42 5.69
CA ARG A 99 15.57 19.26 4.85
C ARG A 99 15.78 18.01 5.72
N ALA A 100 15.14 16.93 5.33
CA ALA A 100 15.18 15.65 6.01
C ALA A 100 15.18 14.50 4.99
N THR A 101 15.43 13.29 5.49
CA THR A 101 15.34 12.06 4.69
C THR A 101 14.12 11.27 5.16
N ARG A 102 13.23 10.92 4.23
CA ARG A 102 12.14 9.98 4.51
C ARG A 102 12.58 8.56 4.16
N TYR A 103 12.38 7.65 5.10
CA TYR A 103 12.58 6.21 4.98
C TYR A 103 11.19 5.55 4.96
N ARG A 104 10.73 5.14 3.78
CA ARG A 104 9.42 4.48 3.61
C ARG A 104 9.57 2.97 3.70
N PHE A 105 8.81 2.36 4.61
CA PHE A 105 8.77 0.91 4.88
C PHE A 105 7.58 0.19 4.22
N SER A 106 6.64 0.93 3.64
CA SER A 106 5.55 0.41 2.80
C SER A 106 5.74 0.71 1.31
N ALA A 107 5.08 -0.05 0.45
CA ALA A 107 5.09 0.26 -0.98
C ALA A 107 4.29 1.56 -1.28
N PRO A 108 4.55 2.26 -2.40
CA PRO A 108 3.84 3.51 -2.73
C PRO A 108 2.32 3.39 -2.89
N HIS A 109 1.80 2.19 -3.17
CA HIS A 109 0.37 1.90 -3.33
C HIS A 109 -0.24 1.26 -2.06
N GLU A 110 0.55 1.05 -1.02
CA GLU A 110 0.10 0.57 0.28
C GLU A 110 -0.14 1.75 1.23
N PRO A 111 -0.97 1.56 2.26
CA PRO A 111 -1.06 2.45 3.40
C PRO A 111 0.32 2.99 3.86
N PRO A 112 0.44 4.30 4.14
CA PRO A 112 1.72 4.90 4.47
C PRO A 112 2.30 4.32 5.76
N PHE A 113 3.59 3.98 5.72
CA PHE A 113 4.40 3.70 6.90
C PHE A 113 5.83 4.15 6.63
N TYR A 114 6.27 5.19 7.33
CA TYR A 114 7.56 5.80 7.08
C TYR A 114 8.10 6.52 8.32
N VAL A 115 9.40 6.81 8.26
CA VAL A 115 10.09 7.71 9.17
C VAL A 115 10.62 8.90 8.41
N ILE A 116 10.53 10.10 8.98
CA ILE A 116 11.30 11.26 8.54
C ILE A 116 12.39 11.49 9.58
N GLU A 117 13.64 11.53 9.11
CA GLU A 117 14.80 11.77 9.96
C GLU A 117 15.50 13.05 9.52
N SER A 118 15.66 13.98 10.47
CA SER A 118 16.48 15.17 10.31
C SER A 118 17.55 15.25 11.40
N GLN A 119 18.27 16.37 11.45
CA GLN A 119 19.24 16.61 12.51
C GLN A 119 18.58 16.71 13.90
N GLU A 120 17.37 17.27 13.97
CA GLU A 120 16.69 17.58 15.23
C GLU A 120 15.58 16.57 15.54
N PHE A 121 14.98 15.95 14.51
CA PHE A 121 13.78 15.13 14.69
C PHE A 121 13.90 13.71 14.15
N LEU A 122 13.13 12.83 14.78
CA LEU A 122 12.72 11.53 14.28
C LEU A 122 11.19 11.49 14.30
N GLU A 123 10.56 11.41 13.13
CA GLU A 123 9.12 11.42 12.98
C GLU A 123 8.64 10.09 12.44
N VAL A 124 7.82 9.36 13.19
CA VAL A 124 7.24 8.09 12.75
C VAL A 124 5.81 8.33 12.36
N VAL A 125 5.44 7.91 11.16
CA VAL A 125 4.08 8.08 10.62
C VAL A 125 3.57 6.76 10.07
N TRP A 126 2.34 6.42 10.44
CA TRP A 126 1.63 5.28 9.85
C TRP A 126 0.16 5.58 9.61
N TYR A 127 -0.44 4.79 8.72
CA TYR A 127 -1.86 4.82 8.45
C TYR A 127 -2.69 4.35 9.65
N TYR A 128 -3.72 5.11 10.00
CA TYR A 128 -4.71 4.77 11.04
C TYR A 128 -6.00 4.31 10.36
N ALA A 129 -6.27 3.00 10.40
CA ALA A 129 -7.35 2.41 9.61
C ALA A 129 -8.75 2.93 9.94
N ALA A 130 -9.55 3.13 8.89
CA ALA A 130 -10.95 3.43 8.95
C ALA A 130 -11.78 2.18 9.31
N PRO A 131 -12.95 2.34 9.94
CA PRO A 131 -13.92 1.26 10.10
C PRO A 131 -14.33 0.61 8.75
N THR A 132 -14.34 1.41 7.69
CA THR A 132 -14.77 1.04 6.33
C THR A 132 -13.70 0.31 5.51
N ASP A 133 -12.46 0.26 5.99
CA ASP A 133 -11.38 -0.39 5.25
C ASP A 133 -11.60 -1.90 5.16
N ASP A 134 -11.00 -2.51 4.14
CA ASP A 134 -10.91 -3.96 4.06
C ASP A 134 -10.03 -4.54 5.18
N GLU A 135 -10.20 -5.84 5.44
CA GLU A 135 -9.50 -6.52 6.53
C GLU A 135 -7.97 -6.56 6.35
N ALA A 136 -7.47 -6.55 5.11
CA ALA A 136 -6.02 -6.54 4.86
C ALA A 136 -5.41 -5.18 5.23
N THR A 137 -6.10 -4.09 4.87
CA THR A 137 -5.73 -2.71 5.21
C THR A 137 -5.77 -2.49 6.72
N LYS A 138 -6.83 -2.97 7.40
CA LYS A 138 -6.92 -2.93 8.88
C LYS A 138 -5.79 -3.72 9.54
N ALA A 139 -5.53 -4.93 9.08
CA ALA A 139 -4.44 -5.76 9.60
C ALA A 139 -3.08 -5.10 9.42
N GLN A 140 -2.85 -4.44 8.28
CA GLN A 140 -1.62 -3.72 8.02
C GLN A 140 -1.44 -2.50 8.93
N SER A 141 -2.51 -1.71 9.15
CA SER A 141 -2.48 -0.59 10.11
C SER A 141 -2.15 -1.05 11.53
N ILE A 142 -2.73 -2.17 11.98
CA ILE A 142 -2.42 -2.77 13.29
C ILE A 142 -0.96 -3.24 13.36
N ASP A 143 -0.43 -3.83 12.28
CA ASP A 143 0.97 -4.25 12.22
C ASP A 143 1.93 -3.05 12.32
N PHE A 144 1.65 -1.96 11.59
CA PHE A 144 2.43 -0.73 11.71
C PHE A 144 2.39 -0.15 13.13
N ALA A 145 1.21 -0.12 13.76
CA ALA A 145 1.05 0.32 15.14
C ALA A 145 1.85 -0.56 16.12
N LYS A 146 1.89 -1.88 15.93
CA LYS A 146 2.71 -2.80 16.75
C LYS A 146 4.20 -2.52 16.62
N ARG A 147 4.68 -2.21 15.41
CA ARG A 147 6.09 -1.86 15.17
C ARG A 147 6.44 -0.52 15.81
N GLY A 148 5.56 0.48 15.68
CA GLY A 148 5.68 1.76 16.40
C GLY A 148 5.69 1.59 17.92
N TYR A 149 4.79 0.75 18.46
CA TYR A 149 4.75 0.37 19.87
C TYR A 149 6.07 -0.24 20.34
N ARG A 150 6.59 -1.21 19.59
CA ARG A 150 7.87 -1.86 19.89
C ARG A 150 9.03 -0.86 19.86
N MET A 151 9.12 -0.02 18.82
CA MET A 151 10.12 1.05 18.72
C MET A 151 10.06 2.00 19.93
N MET A 152 8.88 2.52 20.25
CA MET A 152 8.72 3.45 21.37
C MET A 152 9.04 2.81 22.71
N SER A 153 8.67 1.53 22.91
CA SER A 153 9.05 0.78 24.10
C SER A 153 10.56 0.51 24.21
N MET A 154 11.30 0.58 23.11
CA MET A 154 12.77 0.51 23.10
C MET A 154 13.39 1.78 23.69
N LEU A 155 12.77 2.95 23.50
CA LEU A 155 13.22 4.20 24.13
C LEU A 155 12.99 4.18 25.64
N ASP A 156 11.78 3.79 26.04
CA ASP A 156 11.39 3.60 27.43
C ASP A 156 10.24 2.56 27.48
N PRO A 157 10.42 1.40 28.15
CA PRO A 157 9.46 0.31 28.08
C PRO A 157 8.06 0.65 28.60
N ASN A 158 7.94 1.62 29.51
CA ASN A 158 6.67 1.97 30.11
C ASN A 158 6.09 3.22 29.45
N THR A 159 6.87 4.29 29.40
CA THR A 159 6.45 5.59 28.87
C THR A 159 6.21 5.52 27.37
N GLY A 160 7.12 4.90 26.60
CA GLY A 160 6.98 4.81 25.15
C GLY A 160 5.79 3.94 24.73
N ALA A 161 5.63 2.77 25.38
CA ALA A 161 4.46 1.91 25.19
C ALA A 161 3.15 2.64 25.55
N HIS A 162 3.15 3.40 26.64
CA HIS A 162 2.00 4.17 27.09
C HIS A 162 1.61 5.26 26.09
N VAL A 163 2.58 5.97 25.50
CA VAL A 163 2.31 6.98 24.47
C VAL A 163 1.58 6.37 23.28
N VAL A 164 2.06 5.24 22.74
CA VAL A 164 1.41 4.58 21.61
C VAL A 164 0.01 4.09 21.98
N HIS A 165 -0.17 3.56 23.18
CA HIS A 165 -1.50 3.21 23.68
C HIS A 165 -2.45 4.41 23.69
N GLN A 166 -2.04 5.53 24.29
CA GLN A 166 -2.89 6.73 24.42
C GLN A 166 -3.33 7.29 23.07
N ILE A 167 -2.41 7.45 22.11
CA ILE A 167 -2.75 8.02 20.80
C ILE A 167 -3.70 7.12 20.01
N LEU A 168 -3.59 5.80 20.14
CA LEU A 168 -4.50 4.84 19.51
C LEU A 168 -5.91 4.86 20.14
N GLN A 169 -6.03 5.35 21.39
CA GLN A 169 -7.30 5.64 22.04
C GLN A 169 -7.82 7.07 21.74
N GLY A 170 -7.16 7.81 20.84
CA GLY A 170 -7.54 9.17 20.46
C GLY A 170 -7.06 10.25 21.43
N VAL A 171 -6.14 9.93 22.35
CA VAL A 171 -5.57 10.89 23.30
C VAL A 171 -4.23 11.40 22.77
N ALA A 172 -4.20 12.67 22.35
CA ALA A 172 -2.96 13.31 21.93
C ALA A 172 -1.98 13.49 23.10
N MET A 173 -0.69 13.29 22.83
CA MET A 173 0.39 13.32 23.82
C MET A 173 1.51 14.26 23.34
N GLY A 174 2.27 14.85 24.25
CA GLY A 174 3.37 15.75 23.90
C GLY A 174 4.10 16.30 25.11
N SER A 175 5.13 17.11 24.86
CA SER A 175 5.89 17.87 25.88
C SER A 175 6.39 17.05 27.07
N GLN A 176 6.91 15.85 26.81
CA GLN A 176 7.48 14.96 27.85
C GLN A 176 8.73 14.25 27.34
N ARG A 177 9.55 13.70 28.25
CA ARG A 177 10.71 12.88 27.85
C ARG A 177 10.33 11.41 27.75
N ILE A 178 10.93 10.73 26.77
CA ILE A 178 10.83 9.28 26.58
C ILE A 178 12.26 8.75 26.46
N GLY A 179 12.81 8.30 27.58
CA GLY A 179 14.24 7.95 27.67
C GLY A 179 15.14 9.14 27.33
N ALA A 180 15.97 8.98 26.31
CA ALA A 180 16.91 10.01 25.85
C ALA A 180 16.25 11.09 24.98
N LEU A 181 15.09 10.82 24.37
CA LEU A 181 14.44 11.71 23.40
C LEU A 181 13.31 12.52 24.04
N GLY A 182 13.03 13.69 23.47
CA GLY A 182 11.83 14.49 23.81
C GLY A 182 10.65 14.10 22.91
N LEU A 183 9.47 13.91 23.47
CA LEU A 183 8.23 13.83 22.72
C LEU A 183 7.72 15.25 22.47
N GLU A 184 7.76 15.70 21.23
CA GLU A 184 7.16 16.98 20.85
C GLU A 184 5.65 16.84 20.76
N GLN A 185 5.20 15.88 19.94
CA GLN A 185 3.80 15.63 19.66
C GLN A 185 3.58 14.17 19.22
N ALA A 186 2.45 13.60 19.61
CA ALA A 186 1.93 12.36 19.07
C ALA A 186 0.41 12.34 19.08
N ASP A 187 -0.20 11.88 18.00
CA ASP A 187 -1.65 11.75 17.85
C ASP A 187 -2.01 10.73 16.76
N CYS A 188 -3.27 10.30 16.75
CA CYS A 188 -3.89 9.56 15.66
C CYS A 188 -5.20 10.26 15.27
N GLN A 189 -5.21 10.89 14.10
CA GLN A 189 -6.35 11.64 13.55
C GLN A 189 -6.36 11.54 12.02
N ASP A 190 -7.55 11.63 11.41
CA ASP A 190 -7.70 11.72 9.95
C ASP A 190 -6.91 10.65 9.17
N TYR A 191 -7.04 9.40 9.62
CA TYR A 191 -6.37 8.22 9.04
C TYR A 191 -4.83 8.24 9.12
N ARG A 192 -4.28 9.05 10.02
CA ARG A 192 -2.84 9.16 10.25
C ARG A 192 -2.52 9.12 11.73
N CYS A 193 -1.61 8.24 12.11
CA CYS A 193 -0.90 8.34 13.37
C CYS A 193 0.49 8.91 13.14
N GLN A 194 0.94 9.78 14.05
CA GLN A 194 2.27 10.38 14.00
C GLN A 194 2.87 10.47 15.40
N ILE A 195 4.19 10.33 15.49
CA ILE A 195 4.99 10.57 16.68
C ILE A 195 6.21 11.38 16.26
N ILE A 196 6.41 12.53 16.88
CA ILE A 196 7.52 13.43 16.62
C ILE A 196 8.42 13.45 17.85
N LEU A 197 9.66 12.98 17.66
CA LEU A 197 10.67 12.90 18.70
C LEU A 197 11.80 13.90 18.43
N HIS A 198 12.12 14.73 19.40
CA HIS A 198 13.30 15.57 19.41
C HIS A 198 14.52 14.78 19.92
N LYS A 199 15.62 14.87 19.16
CA LYS A 199 16.91 14.21 19.43
C LYS A 199 17.70 14.83 20.58
#